data_AF-A0A9D4P3X4-F1
#
_entry.id   AF-A0A9D4P3X4-F1
#
_cell.length_a   1.000
_cell.length_b   1.000
_cell.length_c   1.000
_cell.angle_alpha   90.00
_cell.angle_beta   90.00
_cell.angle_gamma   90.00
#
_symmetry.space_group_name_H-M   'P 1'
#
loop_
_entity.id
_entity.type
_entity.pdbx_description
1 polymer ?
#
loop_
_entity_poly.entity_id
_entity_poly.type
_entity_poly.pdbx_seq_one_letter_code
_entity_poly.pdbx_strand_id
1 'polypeptide(L)'
;MSYSMIKIYNFYEIISRFYLCSFTTKFYNSIYDFHTRLIMIDHNDCWRFQSLPWQERIRFLIIEIFIFYYITFSLGIIEYSDTLRFVFGDITRNVFVNNNKSEKYMAMFFGFCTQMLVFAIFQTFDPRSSSLSFRMFVIYTKKFEKIPTNSGQYSRSSSILMKYVTKKCSPKIHQFRLLFDIFYCFITIFNLILNILMYIIELEKFSSTWPLWQLIIRFISLQSIWIVFNCLLTFICCPLIIGIYVMKLGLKIIRNIRMDIQNGLKNYQLLNELFNNHHNNNNNNNIPIIMNIINQNLMKTLRMYTRLIIFIEDFQRYVSRLIFWTLIVNIAASQMTLLCLRNIHSIRWIIWIIFVYCLLLEYSILILFTYFISKFNSKLNSIRFDLERVVHCRDMNAADNNRSWLNGLRLLLFYERMIDRKPWGISIGMIAVLTKAVFAKIILVYARFIISLQKFT
;
A
#
# COMPACT_ATOMS: atom_id res chain seq x y z
N MET A 1 -17.72 7.74 -21.85
CA MET A 1 -17.81 6.66 -20.85
C MET A 1 -18.53 5.50 -21.53
N SER A 2 -17.94 4.31 -21.64
CA SER A 2 -18.58 3.20 -22.39
C SER A 2 -19.83 2.71 -21.66
N TYR A 3 -20.85 2.29 -22.41
CA TYR A 3 -22.13 1.78 -21.87
C TYR A 3 -21.94 0.64 -20.85
N SER A 4 -20.90 -0.19 -21.03
CA SER A 4 -20.49 -1.23 -20.09
C SER A 4 -20.08 -0.70 -18.71
N MET A 5 -19.42 0.45 -18.63
CA MET A 5 -18.94 1.02 -17.36
C MET A 5 -20.08 1.63 -16.54
N ILE A 6 -21.09 2.18 -17.21
CA ILE A 6 -22.30 2.69 -16.53
C ILE A 6 -23.03 1.54 -15.83
N LYS A 7 -23.13 0.37 -16.48
CA LYS A 7 -23.72 -0.82 -15.87
C LYS A 7 -22.95 -1.30 -14.64
N ILE A 8 -21.61 -1.32 -14.70
CA ILE A 8 -20.77 -1.73 -13.57
C ILE A 8 -20.99 -0.81 -12.36
N TYR A 9 -21.07 0.50 -12.57
CA TYR A 9 -21.21 1.44 -11.46
C TYR A 9 -22.60 1.45 -10.85
N ASN A 10 -23.64 1.36 -11.67
CA ASN A 10 -25.01 1.23 -11.17
C ASN A 10 -25.16 -0.06 -10.35
N PHE A 11 -24.56 -1.15 -10.82
CA PHE A 11 -24.56 -2.41 -10.10
C PHE A 11 -23.78 -2.32 -8.78
N TYR A 12 -22.59 -1.70 -8.79
CA TYR A 12 -21.83 -1.46 -7.57
C TYR A 12 -22.58 -0.57 -6.58
N GLU A 13 -23.32 0.45 -7.04
CA GLU A 13 -24.16 1.31 -6.19
C GLU A 13 -25.28 0.52 -5.49
N ILE A 14 -25.88 -0.46 -6.17
CA ILE A 14 -26.90 -1.32 -5.55
C ILE A 14 -26.27 -2.18 -4.45
N ILE A 15 -25.14 -2.83 -4.74
CA ILE A 15 -24.43 -3.67 -3.76
C ILE A 15 -23.88 -2.82 -2.61
N SER A 16 -23.37 -1.63 -2.88
CA SER A 16 -22.77 -0.76 -1.86
C SER A 16 -23.80 -0.36 -0.81
N ARG A 17 -25.06 -0.12 -1.21
CA ARG A 17 -26.16 0.15 -0.27
C ARG A 17 -26.44 -1.01 0.67
N PHE A 18 -26.33 -2.24 0.20
CA PHE A 18 -26.44 -3.44 1.05
C PHE A 18 -25.38 -3.46 2.16
N TYR A 19 -24.20 -2.90 1.90
CA TYR A 19 -23.09 -2.79 2.85
C TYR A 19 -22.99 -1.44 3.58
N LEU A 20 -24.04 -0.60 3.53
CA LEU A 20 -24.04 0.77 4.08
C LEU A 20 -22.89 1.64 3.57
N CYS A 21 -22.44 1.44 2.33
CA CYS A 21 -21.37 2.23 1.72
C CYS A 21 -21.96 3.44 0.97
N SER A 22 -21.35 4.60 1.19
CA SER A 22 -21.81 5.92 0.73
C SER A 22 -21.57 6.22 -0.76
N PHE A 23 -21.15 5.23 -1.53
CA PHE A 23 -20.97 5.37 -2.97
C PHE A 23 -22.29 5.62 -3.69
N THR A 24 -22.33 6.68 -4.50
CA THR A 24 -23.40 6.93 -5.47
C THR A 24 -22.85 7.46 -6.79
N THR A 25 -23.43 7.03 -7.90
CA THR A 25 -23.07 7.51 -9.24
C THR A 25 -23.39 9.00 -9.46
N LYS A 26 -24.26 9.57 -8.61
CA LYS A 26 -24.59 11.01 -8.62
C LYS A 26 -23.43 11.89 -8.14
N PHE A 27 -22.65 11.44 -7.16
CA PHE A 27 -21.58 12.24 -6.54
C PHE A 27 -20.17 11.84 -6.99
N TYR A 28 -20.00 10.61 -7.49
CA TYR A 28 -18.70 10.04 -7.81
C TYR A 28 -18.66 9.51 -9.25
N ASN A 29 -17.60 9.88 -9.96
CA ASN A 29 -17.42 9.50 -11.37
C ASN A 29 -16.93 8.05 -11.55
N SER A 30 -16.37 7.45 -10.51
CA SER A 30 -15.95 6.03 -10.49
C SER A 30 -15.75 5.54 -9.05
N ILE A 31 -15.65 4.23 -8.88
CA ILE A 31 -15.36 3.59 -7.58
C ILE A 31 -14.01 4.07 -7.03
N TYR A 32 -13.02 4.21 -7.91
CA TYR A 32 -11.72 4.82 -7.60
C TYR A 32 -11.85 6.26 -7.08
N ASP A 33 -12.68 7.11 -7.70
CA ASP A 33 -12.87 8.50 -7.25
C ASP A 33 -13.49 8.56 -5.85
N PHE A 34 -14.41 7.64 -5.53
CA PHE A 34 -14.98 7.53 -4.20
C PHE A 34 -13.93 7.20 -3.13
N HIS A 35 -13.21 6.08 -3.31
CA HIS A 35 -12.22 5.64 -2.32
C HIS A 35 -11.05 6.60 -2.16
N THR A 36 -10.61 7.22 -3.26
CA THR A 36 -9.57 8.24 -3.19
C THR A 36 -10.03 9.53 -2.52
N ARG A 37 -11.30 9.92 -2.63
CA ARG A 37 -11.84 11.06 -1.87
C ARG A 37 -11.86 10.77 -0.38
N LEU A 38 -12.25 9.56 0.03
CA LEU A 38 -12.21 9.14 1.44
C LEU A 38 -10.80 9.27 2.01
N ILE A 39 -9.77 8.80 1.28
CA ILE A 39 -8.35 8.92 1.68
C ILE A 39 -7.88 10.37 1.78
N MET A 40 -8.47 11.27 1.00
CA MET A 40 -8.05 12.67 0.87
C MET A 40 -8.84 13.65 1.75
N ILE A 41 -9.70 13.16 2.66
CA ILE A 41 -10.45 14.04 3.56
C ILE A 41 -9.45 14.80 4.46
N ASP A 42 -9.48 16.13 4.40
CA ASP A 42 -8.66 16.99 5.24
C ASP A 42 -9.23 17.04 6.66
N HIS A 43 -8.56 16.38 7.59
CA HIS A 43 -8.91 16.42 9.01
C HIS A 43 -8.10 17.49 9.76
N ASN A 44 -8.34 18.76 9.45
CA ASN A 44 -7.68 19.85 10.17
C ASN A 44 -8.25 20.06 11.59
N ASP A 45 -9.44 19.56 11.90
CA ASP A 45 -10.08 19.75 13.20
C ASP A 45 -10.27 18.43 13.98
N CYS A 46 -10.32 18.55 15.32
CA CYS A 46 -10.24 17.51 16.37
C CYS A 46 -11.17 16.29 16.25
N TRP A 47 -12.05 16.18 15.25
CA TRP A 47 -13.05 15.13 15.13
C TRP A 47 -12.96 14.41 13.77
N ARG A 48 -11.88 13.64 13.57
CA ARG A 48 -11.58 12.90 12.32
C ARG A 48 -12.75 12.03 11.82
N PHE A 49 -13.56 11.48 12.72
CA PHE A 49 -14.73 10.68 12.36
C PHE A 49 -15.93 11.52 11.90
N GLN A 50 -16.03 12.79 12.29
CA GLN A 50 -17.14 13.68 11.91
C GLN A 50 -17.02 14.25 10.50
N SER A 51 -15.91 14.06 9.79
CA SER A 51 -15.78 14.45 8.39
C SER A 51 -16.10 13.30 7.42
N LEU A 52 -16.26 12.06 7.92
CA LEU A 52 -16.68 10.93 7.11
C LEU A 52 -18.17 11.07 6.72
N PRO A 53 -18.60 10.53 5.56
CA PRO A 53 -20.01 10.39 5.25
C PRO A 53 -20.75 9.61 6.35
N TRP A 54 -22.01 9.97 6.61
CA TRP A 54 -22.82 9.38 7.68
C TRP A 54 -22.82 7.84 7.67
N GLN A 55 -22.97 7.24 6.49
CA GLN A 55 -23.00 5.79 6.37
C GLN A 55 -21.66 5.12 6.73
N GLU A 56 -20.52 5.74 6.39
CA GLU A 56 -19.21 5.23 6.83
C GLU A 56 -19.04 5.33 8.36
N ARG A 57 -19.58 6.38 9.00
CA ARG A 57 -19.56 6.49 10.47
C ARG A 57 -20.31 5.34 11.12
N ILE A 58 -21.48 4.99 10.59
CA ILE A 58 -22.24 3.83 11.07
C ILE A 58 -21.42 2.55 10.93
N ARG A 59 -20.73 2.35 9.79
CA ARG A 59 -19.87 1.17 9.60
C ARG A 59 -18.75 1.11 10.63
N PHE A 60 -18.07 2.21 10.91
CA PHE A 60 -17.04 2.25 11.96
C PHE A 60 -17.59 1.96 13.35
N LEU A 61 -18.76 2.51 13.69
CA LEU A 61 -19.42 2.24 14.97
C LEU A 61 -19.79 0.76 15.11
N ILE A 62 -20.29 0.12 14.04
CA ILE A 62 -20.56 -1.33 14.04
C ILE A 62 -19.27 -2.10 14.30
N ILE A 63 -18.14 -1.72 13.67
CA ILE A 63 -16.84 -2.37 13.92
C ILE A 63 -16.44 -2.27 15.40
N GLU A 64 -16.58 -1.10 16.02
CA GLU A 64 -16.25 -0.91 17.44
C GLU A 64 -17.11 -1.78 18.36
N ILE A 65 -18.41 -1.94 18.07
CA ILE A 65 -19.30 -2.84 18.80
C ILE A 65 -18.77 -4.28 18.72
N PHE A 66 -18.37 -4.75 17.54
CA PHE A 66 -17.83 -6.11 17.39
C PHE A 66 -16.48 -6.29 18.09
N ILE A 67 -15.59 -5.31 18.01
CA ILE A 67 -14.32 -5.33 18.76
C ILE A 67 -14.61 -5.47 20.25
N PHE A 68 -15.49 -4.61 20.78
CA PHE A 68 -15.86 -4.63 22.19
C PHE A 68 -16.41 -6.00 22.60
N TYR A 69 -17.37 -6.52 21.83
CA TYR A 69 -17.96 -7.84 22.04
C TYR A 69 -16.92 -8.97 22.13
N TYR A 70 -16.03 -9.07 21.13
CA TYR A 70 -15.05 -10.14 21.08
C TYR A 70 -13.96 -10.01 22.17
N ILE A 71 -13.58 -8.78 22.56
CA ILE A 71 -12.62 -8.54 23.64
C ILE A 71 -13.24 -8.88 25.00
N THR A 72 -14.45 -8.39 25.31
CA THR A 72 -15.11 -8.69 26.60
C THR A 72 -15.42 -10.17 26.75
N PHE A 73 -15.82 -10.84 25.66
CA PHE A 73 -16.05 -12.28 25.64
C PHE A 73 -14.76 -13.08 25.88
N SER A 74 -13.68 -12.75 25.15
CA SER A 74 -12.42 -13.48 25.27
C SER A 74 -11.76 -13.34 26.63
N LEU A 75 -11.81 -12.15 27.22
CA LEU A 75 -11.30 -11.88 28.56
C LEU A 75 -12.20 -12.43 29.69
N GLY A 76 -13.41 -12.92 29.34
CA GLY A 76 -14.39 -13.39 30.33
C GLY A 76 -14.92 -12.28 31.24
N ILE A 77 -14.88 -11.02 30.78
CA ILE A 77 -15.41 -9.88 31.53
C ILE A 77 -16.94 -9.94 31.54
N ILE A 78 -17.53 -10.39 30.44
CA ILE A 78 -18.97 -10.55 30.28
C ILE A 78 -19.25 -12.00 29.88
N GLU A 79 -20.06 -12.69 30.68
CA GLU A 79 -20.60 -14.00 30.32
C GLU A 79 -21.82 -13.82 29.42
N TYR A 80 -21.66 -14.13 28.14
CA TYR A 80 -22.74 -14.08 27.17
C TYR A 80 -23.50 -15.41 27.15
N SER A 81 -24.81 -15.34 27.38
CA SER A 81 -25.68 -16.52 27.25
C SER A 81 -25.65 -17.09 25.83
N ASP A 82 -25.93 -18.38 25.69
CA ASP A 82 -26.01 -19.03 24.37
C ASP A 82 -27.01 -18.35 23.43
N THR A 83 -28.07 -17.76 23.98
CA THR A 83 -29.05 -16.98 23.22
C THR A 83 -28.46 -15.68 22.71
N LEU A 84 -27.73 -14.92 23.55
CA LEU A 84 -27.07 -13.70 23.12
C LEU A 84 -25.99 -14.00 22.07
N ARG A 85 -25.20 -15.04 22.27
CA ARG A 85 -24.15 -15.44 21.32
C ARG A 85 -24.70 -15.86 19.97
N PHE A 86 -25.81 -16.60 19.97
CA PHE A 86 -26.55 -16.93 18.76
C PHE A 86 -27.06 -15.67 18.06
N VAL A 87 -27.66 -14.75 18.82
CA VAL A 87 -28.23 -13.51 18.30
C VAL A 87 -27.14 -12.60 17.73
N PHE A 88 -25.96 -12.54 18.33
CA PHE A 88 -24.81 -11.77 17.82
C PHE A 88 -24.13 -12.39 16.59
N GLY A 89 -24.52 -13.59 16.17
CA GLY A 89 -23.91 -14.28 15.02
C GLY A 89 -22.47 -14.70 15.31
N ASP A 90 -22.17 -15.10 16.55
CA ASP A 90 -20.83 -15.48 16.97
C ASP A 90 -20.29 -16.67 16.16
N ILE A 91 -19.36 -16.38 15.26
CA ILE A 91 -18.76 -17.35 14.35
C ILE A 91 -17.92 -18.37 15.13
N THR A 92 -17.38 -18.00 16.29
CA THR A 92 -16.49 -18.87 17.07
C THR A 92 -17.23 -20.13 17.55
N ARG A 93 -18.52 -19.99 17.88
CA ARG A 93 -19.40 -21.10 18.27
C ARG A 93 -19.57 -22.14 17.16
N ASN A 94 -19.76 -21.67 15.92
CA ASN A 94 -19.98 -22.56 14.77
C ASN A 94 -18.72 -23.38 14.45
N VAL A 95 -17.53 -22.86 14.77
CA VAL A 95 -16.24 -23.46 14.41
C VAL A 95 -15.65 -24.31 15.55
N PHE A 96 -15.95 -24.05 16.83
CA PHE A 96 -15.30 -24.72 17.98
C PHE A 96 -16.25 -25.36 18.99
N VAL A 97 -17.36 -25.92 18.51
CA VAL A 97 -18.30 -26.72 19.33
C VAL A 97 -17.54 -27.65 20.28
N ASN A 98 -17.70 -27.44 21.59
CA ASN A 98 -17.14 -28.19 22.73
C ASN A 98 -15.70 -27.89 23.16
N ASN A 99 -15.06 -26.79 22.73
CA ASN A 99 -13.73 -26.43 23.22
C ASN A 99 -13.62 -24.95 23.64
N ASN A 100 -14.07 -24.65 24.87
CA ASN A 100 -14.16 -23.31 25.45
C ASN A 100 -12.83 -22.53 25.42
N LYS A 101 -11.68 -23.21 25.49
CA LYS A 101 -10.37 -22.55 25.43
C LYS A 101 -10.06 -22.05 24.01
N SER A 102 -10.20 -22.89 22.98
CA SER A 102 -9.96 -22.48 21.59
C SER A 102 -10.93 -21.39 21.13
N GLU A 103 -12.15 -21.41 21.65
CA GLU A 103 -13.18 -20.43 21.35
C GLU A 103 -12.81 -19.04 21.89
N LYS A 104 -12.36 -18.95 23.15
CA LYS A 104 -11.85 -17.70 23.74
C LYS A 104 -10.63 -17.17 23.01
N TYR A 105 -9.69 -18.03 22.61
CA TYR A 105 -8.52 -17.61 21.81
C TYR A 105 -8.93 -17.07 20.44
N MET A 106 -9.91 -17.67 19.77
CA MET A 106 -10.42 -17.16 18.50
C MET A 106 -11.16 -15.84 18.63
N ALA A 107 -11.98 -15.70 19.66
CA ALA A 107 -12.61 -14.42 19.97
C ALA A 107 -11.56 -13.33 20.22
N MET A 108 -10.52 -13.64 20.99
CA MET A 108 -9.41 -12.71 21.24
C MET A 108 -8.71 -12.32 19.94
N PHE A 109 -8.49 -13.28 19.04
CA PHE A 109 -7.93 -13.04 17.72
C PHE A 109 -8.82 -12.12 16.88
N PHE A 110 -10.12 -12.40 16.78
CA PHE A 110 -11.03 -11.55 16.02
C PHE A 110 -11.08 -10.14 16.59
N GLY A 111 -11.18 -9.99 17.91
CA GLY A 111 -11.18 -8.69 18.59
C GLY A 111 -9.90 -7.91 18.34
N PHE A 112 -8.74 -8.53 18.62
CA PHE A 112 -7.43 -7.89 18.48
C PHE A 112 -7.07 -7.57 17.03
N CYS A 113 -7.25 -8.51 16.09
CA CYS A 113 -6.99 -8.28 14.67
C CYS A 113 -7.89 -7.18 14.12
N THR A 114 -9.18 -7.19 14.45
CA THR A 114 -10.10 -6.14 14.01
C THR A 114 -9.71 -4.78 14.59
N GLN A 115 -9.35 -4.71 15.86
CA GLN A 115 -8.88 -3.48 16.50
C GLN A 115 -7.60 -2.95 15.86
N MET A 116 -6.64 -3.81 15.61
CA MET A 116 -5.38 -3.45 14.96
C MET A 116 -5.59 -3.00 13.52
N LEU A 117 -6.54 -3.60 12.80
CA LEU A 117 -6.94 -3.15 11.48
C LEU A 117 -7.63 -1.78 11.53
N VAL A 118 -8.53 -1.53 12.49
CA VAL A 118 -9.12 -0.20 12.70
C VAL A 118 -8.04 0.83 13.01
N PHE A 119 -7.05 0.48 13.84
CA PHE A 119 -5.93 1.37 14.12
C PHE A 119 -5.08 1.63 12.88
N ALA A 120 -4.80 0.61 12.07
CA ALA A 120 -4.10 0.75 10.81
C ALA A 120 -4.86 1.68 9.85
N ILE A 121 -6.17 1.48 9.73
CA ILE A 121 -7.07 2.33 8.94
C ILE A 121 -7.04 3.77 9.46
N PHE A 122 -7.15 3.99 10.77
CA PHE A 122 -7.05 5.31 11.38
C PHE A 122 -5.71 6.00 11.06
N GLN A 123 -4.60 5.26 11.13
CA GLN A 123 -3.27 5.76 10.75
C GLN A 123 -3.16 6.12 9.27
N THR A 124 -3.89 5.42 8.37
CA THR A 124 -3.93 5.78 6.94
C THR A 124 -4.62 7.11 6.66
N PHE A 125 -5.55 7.51 7.52
CA PHE A 125 -6.30 8.76 7.40
C PHE A 125 -5.65 9.94 8.12
N ASP A 126 -4.61 9.73 8.93
CA ASP A 126 -3.98 10.84 9.64
C ASP A 126 -3.33 11.84 8.65
N PRO A 127 -3.82 13.10 8.55
CA PRO A 127 -3.27 14.08 7.62
C PRO A 127 -1.82 14.44 7.95
N ARG A 128 -1.39 14.33 9.23
CA ARG A 128 0.01 14.51 9.65
C ARG A 128 0.88 13.31 9.26
N SER A 129 0.29 12.14 8.99
CA SER A 129 0.98 10.94 8.49
C SER A 129 0.97 10.83 6.96
N SER A 130 -0.08 11.33 6.31
CA SER A 130 -0.24 11.30 4.86
C SER A 130 0.75 12.26 4.21
N SER A 131 1.72 11.72 3.47
CA SER A 131 2.73 12.56 2.83
C SER A 131 2.11 13.47 1.77
N LEU A 132 2.55 14.74 1.73
CA LEU A 132 2.17 15.71 0.70
C LEU A 132 2.41 15.14 -0.71
N SER A 133 3.43 14.28 -0.84
CA SER A 133 3.79 13.56 -2.06
C SER A 133 2.77 12.48 -2.44
N PHE A 134 2.24 11.70 -1.48
CA PHE A 134 1.16 10.75 -1.73
C PHE A 134 -0.15 11.44 -2.15
N ARG A 135 -0.52 12.51 -1.43
CA ARG A 135 -1.70 13.33 -1.75
C ARG A 135 -1.61 13.90 -3.17
N MET A 136 -0.43 14.40 -3.55
CA MET A 136 -0.16 14.86 -4.91
C MET A 136 -0.27 13.77 -5.95
N PHE A 137 0.18 12.55 -5.63
CA PHE A 137 0.02 11.41 -6.52
C PHE A 137 -1.47 11.07 -6.73
N VAL A 138 -2.26 11.01 -5.65
CA VAL A 138 -3.71 10.72 -5.73
C VAL A 138 -4.48 11.78 -6.51
N ILE A 139 -4.12 13.06 -6.35
CA ILE A 139 -4.72 14.14 -7.14
C ILE A 139 -4.35 14.02 -8.60
N TYR A 140 -3.09 13.72 -8.88
CA TYR A 140 -2.61 13.49 -10.24
C TYR A 140 -3.31 12.32 -10.92
N THR A 141 -3.52 11.22 -10.20
CA THR A 141 -4.28 10.08 -10.72
C THR A 141 -5.76 10.35 -10.83
N LYS A 142 -6.30 11.45 -10.26
CA LYS A 142 -7.72 11.85 -10.30
C LYS A 142 -8.04 12.92 -11.36
N LYS A 143 -7.23 13.97 -11.48
CA LYS A 143 -7.41 15.06 -12.45
C LYS A 143 -6.27 15.04 -13.47
N PHE A 144 -6.57 14.66 -14.71
CA PHE A 144 -5.63 14.86 -15.82
C PHE A 144 -5.47 16.33 -16.22
N GLU A 145 -6.32 17.25 -15.72
CA GLU A 145 -6.49 18.55 -16.40
C GLU A 145 -6.08 19.79 -15.60
N LYS A 146 -6.15 19.82 -14.26
CA LYS A 146 -5.69 20.99 -13.47
C LYS A 146 -5.05 20.57 -12.15
N ILE A 147 -3.74 20.74 -12.08
CA ILE A 147 -2.97 20.66 -10.82
C ILE A 147 -3.38 21.87 -9.97
N PRO A 148 -3.87 21.70 -8.74
CA PRO A 148 -4.23 22.82 -7.87
C PRO A 148 -3.00 23.71 -7.62
N THR A 149 -3.18 25.02 -7.78
CA THR A 149 -2.13 26.04 -7.64
C THR A 149 -1.89 26.46 -6.19
N ASN A 150 -2.70 26.01 -5.23
CA ASN A 150 -2.55 26.36 -3.82
C ASN A 150 -1.28 25.70 -3.23
N SER A 151 -0.30 26.54 -2.92
CA SER A 151 1.08 26.17 -2.56
C SER A 151 1.25 25.56 -1.17
N GLY A 152 0.24 25.63 -0.29
CA GLY A 152 0.33 25.17 1.11
C GLY A 152 0.02 23.68 1.34
N GLN A 153 -0.72 23.02 0.44
CA GLN A 153 -1.21 21.65 0.67
C GLN A 153 -0.41 20.58 -0.09
N TYR A 154 0.59 20.97 -0.88
CA TYR A 154 1.18 20.11 -1.90
C TYR A 154 2.69 20.30 -2.07
N SER A 155 3.39 19.20 -2.34
CA SER A 155 4.83 19.26 -2.65
C SER A 155 5.08 19.75 -4.08
N ARG A 156 5.72 20.92 -4.22
CA ARG A 156 6.13 21.50 -5.51
C ARG A 156 7.10 20.58 -6.27
N SER A 157 7.99 19.87 -5.57
CA SER A 157 8.92 18.91 -6.20
C SER A 157 8.15 17.74 -6.82
N SER A 158 7.15 17.21 -6.11
CA SER A 158 6.29 16.11 -6.57
C SER A 158 5.41 16.52 -7.74
N SER A 159 4.88 17.75 -7.75
CA SER A 159 4.16 18.31 -8.90
C SER A 159 5.00 18.33 -10.18
N ILE A 160 6.25 18.81 -10.09
CA ILE A 160 7.15 18.85 -11.25
C ILE A 160 7.56 17.43 -11.69
N LEU A 161 7.76 16.52 -10.74
CA LEU A 161 7.99 15.11 -11.05
C LEU A 161 6.81 14.53 -11.84
N MET A 162 5.57 14.72 -11.38
CA MET A 162 4.38 14.21 -12.08
C MET A 162 4.22 14.78 -13.50
N LYS A 163 4.57 16.06 -13.72
CA LYS A 163 4.63 16.67 -15.07
C LYS A 163 5.69 16.03 -15.98
N TYR A 164 6.80 15.56 -15.43
CA TYR A 164 7.77 14.78 -16.21
C TYR A 164 7.24 13.38 -16.51
N VAL A 165 6.58 12.74 -15.53
CA VAL A 165 5.98 11.41 -15.68
C VAL A 165 4.92 11.39 -16.78
N THR A 166 4.03 12.39 -16.85
CA THR A 166 3.06 12.49 -17.97
C THR A 166 3.78 12.47 -19.31
N LYS A 167 4.77 13.34 -19.46
CA LYS A 167 5.46 13.59 -20.73
C LYS A 167 6.31 12.41 -21.18
N LYS A 168 7.00 11.73 -20.26
CA LYS A 168 7.99 10.68 -20.58
C LYS A 168 7.49 9.26 -20.37
N CYS A 169 6.56 9.03 -19.44
CA CYS A 169 6.13 7.68 -19.07
C CYS A 169 4.73 7.33 -19.61
N SER A 170 3.96 8.29 -20.12
CA SER A 170 2.58 8.09 -20.61
C SER A 170 1.80 7.08 -19.74
N PRO A 171 1.66 7.35 -18.43
CA PRO A 171 1.12 6.36 -17.52
C PRO A 171 -0.32 6.03 -17.95
N LYS A 172 -0.61 4.73 -18.11
CA LYS A 172 -1.95 4.23 -18.47
C LYS A 172 -2.90 4.29 -17.25
N ILE A 173 -3.10 5.49 -16.70
CA ILE A 173 -3.89 5.71 -15.47
C ILE A 173 -5.35 5.29 -15.69
N HIS A 174 -5.91 5.53 -16.88
CA HIS A 174 -7.26 5.05 -17.21
C HIS A 174 -7.38 3.53 -17.05
N GLN A 175 -6.39 2.77 -17.52
CA GLN A 175 -6.38 1.31 -17.37
C GLN A 175 -6.27 0.90 -15.91
N PHE A 176 -5.47 1.63 -15.12
CA PHE A 176 -5.39 1.40 -13.68
C PHE A 176 -6.72 1.66 -12.97
N ARG A 177 -7.39 2.79 -13.24
CA ARG A 177 -8.71 3.08 -12.66
C ARG A 177 -9.73 2.01 -13.02
N LEU A 178 -9.78 1.61 -14.29
CA LEU A 178 -10.67 0.55 -14.74
C LEU A 178 -10.37 -0.80 -14.04
N LEU A 179 -9.10 -1.17 -13.90
CA LEU A 179 -8.70 -2.38 -13.18
C LEU A 179 -9.07 -2.29 -11.69
N PHE A 180 -8.88 -1.12 -11.08
CA PHE A 180 -9.28 -0.85 -9.70
C PHE A 180 -10.80 -1.00 -9.52
N ASP A 181 -11.59 -0.38 -10.39
CA ASP A 181 -13.05 -0.41 -10.34
C ASP A 181 -13.57 -1.85 -10.54
N ILE A 182 -13.01 -2.60 -11.48
CA ILE A 182 -13.34 -4.02 -11.71
C ILE A 182 -12.99 -4.87 -10.48
N PHE A 183 -11.78 -4.69 -9.94
CA PHE A 183 -11.32 -5.45 -8.78
C PHE A 183 -12.23 -5.23 -7.56
N TYR A 184 -12.60 -3.98 -7.29
CA TYR A 184 -13.51 -3.66 -6.19
C TYR A 184 -14.90 -4.21 -6.40
N CYS A 185 -15.43 -4.11 -7.62
CA CYS A 185 -16.73 -4.69 -7.95
C CYS A 185 -16.70 -6.22 -7.74
N PHE A 186 -15.67 -6.89 -8.25
CA PHE A 186 -15.47 -8.33 -8.07
C PHE A 186 -15.42 -8.73 -6.59
N ILE A 187 -14.64 -8.02 -5.77
CA ILE A 187 -14.56 -8.27 -4.33
C ILE A 187 -15.93 -8.11 -3.67
N THR A 188 -16.68 -7.05 -3.99
CA THR A 188 -17.99 -6.83 -3.38
C THR A 188 -19.01 -7.89 -3.78
N ILE A 189 -18.95 -8.38 -5.02
CA ILE A 189 -19.77 -9.51 -5.49
C ILE A 189 -19.38 -10.79 -4.76
N PHE A 190 -18.09 -11.07 -4.68
CA PHE A 190 -17.59 -12.26 -3.99
C PHE A 190 -18.04 -12.28 -2.53
N ASN A 191 -17.92 -11.15 -1.82
CA ASN A 191 -18.42 -11.01 -0.46
C ASN A 191 -19.95 -11.18 -0.38
N LEU A 192 -20.71 -10.68 -1.37
CA LEU A 192 -22.16 -10.87 -1.41
C LEU A 192 -22.53 -12.35 -1.59
N ILE A 193 -21.84 -13.06 -2.48
CA ILE A 193 -22.05 -14.49 -2.70
C ILE A 193 -21.72 -15.28 -1.43
N LEU A 194 -20.59 -15.00 -0.79
CA LEU A 194 -20.22 -15.64 0.48
C LEU A 194 -21.25 -15.36 1.58
N ASN A 195 -21.74 -14.13 1.66
CA ASN A 195 -22.78 -13.74 2.61
C ASN A 195 -24.06 -14.56 2.38
N ILE A 196 -24.56 -14.60 1.14
CA ILE A 196 -25.75 -15.38 0.77
C ILE A 196 -25.55 -16.88 1.06
N LEU A 197 -24.38 -17.44 0.70
CA LEU A 197 -24.07 -18.85 0.92
C LEU A 197 -24.08 -19.19 2.42
N MET A 198 -23.46 -18.35 3.25
CA MET A 198 -23.46 -18.54 4.71
C MET A 198 -24.86 -18.42 5.29
N TYR A 199 -25.67 -17.47 4.80
CA TYR A 199 -27.07 -17.37 5.19
C TYR A 199 -27.85 -18.65 4.89
N ILE A 200 -27.70 -19.22 3.69
CA ILE A 200 -28.40 -20.45 3.29
C ILE A 200 -28.00 -21.60 4.22
N ILE A 201 -26.70 -21.80 4.43
CA ILE A 201 -26.16 -22.89 5.26
C ILE A 201 -26.62 -22.77 6.72
N GLU A 202 -26.70 -21.54 7.25
CA GLU A 202 -27.12 -21.33 8.64
C GLU A 202 -28.64 -21.37 8.79
N LEU A 203 -29.42 -20.77 7.88
CA LEU A 203 -30.89 -20.78 7.94
C LEU A 203 -31.45 -22.20 7.91
N GLU A 204 -30.84 -23.10 7.13
CA GLU A 204 -31.26 -24.50 7.06
C GLU A 204 -31.14 -25.20 8.42
N LYS A 205 -30.10 -24.90 9.21
CA LYS A 205 -29.87 -25.53 10.51
C LYS A 205 -30.78 -25.01 11.62
N PHE A 206 -31.27 -23.77 11.51
CA PHE A 206 -31.90 -23.06 12.64
C PHE A 206 -33.38 -22.71 12.42
N SER A 207 -33.89 -22.79 11.18
CA SER A 207 -35.28 -22.45 10.86
C SER A 207 -36.32 -23.32 11.57
N SER A 208 -35.94 -24.53 12.01
CA SER A 208 -36.86 -25.48 12.65
C SER A 208 -37.00 -25.33 14.18
N THR A 209 -36.10 -24.59 14.84
CA THR A 209 -35.97 -24.66 16.31
C THR A 209 -36.15 -23.34 17.06
N TRP A 210 -36.13 -22.19 16.39
CA TRP A 210 -36.08 -20.88 17.05
C TRP A 210 -37.24 -19.97 16.64
N PRO A 211 -37.72 -19.08 17.55
CA PRO A 211 -38.81 -18.16 17.26
C PRO A 211 -38.40 -17.13 16.19
N LEU A 212 -39.38 -16.70 15.39
CA LEU A 212 -39.18 -15.84 14.22
C LEU A 212 -38.47 -14.52 14.53
N TRP A 213 -38.72 -13.91 15.69
CA TRP A 213 -38.04 -12.67 16.09
C TRP A 213 -36.53 -12.86 16.30
N GLN A 214 -36.08 -14.02 16.82
CA GLN A 214 -34.65 -14.30 16.99
C GLN A 214 -33.96 -14.55 15.66
N LEU A 215 -34.67 -15.16 14.69
CA LEU A 215 -34.19 -15.32 13.32
C LEU A 215 -34.01 -13.96 12.64
N ILE A 216 -34.94 -13.01 12.84
CA ILE A 216 -34.81 -11.64 12.31
C ILE A 216 -33.60 -10.92 12.91
N ILE A 217 -33.43 -10.94 14.24
CA ILE A 217 -32.29 -10.25 14.86
C ILE A 217 -30.97 -10.89 14.43
N ARG A 218 -30.92 -12.22 14.33
CA ARG A 218 -29.74 -12.93 13.82
C ARG A 218 -29.44 -12.57 12.36
N PHE A 219 -30.46 -12.39 11.52
CA PHE A 219 -30.27 -11.93 10.16
C PHE A 219 -29.59 -10.56 10.13
N ILE A 220 -30.06 -9.62 10.96
CA ILE A 220 -29.48 -8.28 11.09
C ILE A 220 -28.03 -8.34 11.61
N SER A 221 -27.74 -9.18 12.61
CA SER A 221 -26.39 -9.29 13.18
C SER A 221 -25.41 -9.91 12.19
N LEU A 222 -25.78 -10.99 11.50
CA LEU A 222 -24.96 -11.55 10.41
C LEU A 222 -24.68 -10.49 9.33
N GLN A 223 -25.67 -9.68 8.98
CA GLN A 223 -25.48 -8.63 7.98
C GLN A 223 -24.47 -7.59 8.48
N SER A 224 -24.55 -7.24 9.77
CA SER A 224 -23.60 -6.32 10.40
C SER A 224 -22.16 -6.86 10.41
N ILE A 225 -21.96 -8.17 10.62
CA ILE A 225 -20.64 -8.83 10.48
C ILE A 225 -20.09 -8.66 9.07
N TRP A 226 -20.93 -8.88 8.06
CA TRP A 226 -20.50 -8.74 6.66
C TRP A 226 -20.25 -7.29 6.27
N ILE A 227 -20.98 -6.33 6.84
CA ILE A 227 -20.67 -4.90 6.73
C ILE A 227 -19.28 -4.61 7.30
N VAL A 228 -18.94 -5.14 8.48
CA VAL A 228 -17.61 -5.02 9.09
C VAL A 228 -16.53 -5.61 8.19
N PHE A 229 -16.72 -6.86 7.74
CA PHE A 229 -15.74 -7.53 6.89
C PHE A 229 -15.51 -6.78 5.58
N ASN A 230 -16.60 -6.35 4.93
CA ASN A 230 -16.52 -5.52 3.74
C ASN A 230 -15.80 -4.20 4.02
N CYS A 231 -16.11 -3.52 5.12
CA CYS A 231 -15.49 -2.26 5.52
C CYS A 231 -13.97 -2.41 5.68
N LEU A 232 -13.53 -3.36 6.50
CA LEU A 232 -12.12 -3.63 6.73
C LEU A 232 -11.39 -3.94 5.42
N LEU A 233 -11.93 -4.86 4.62
CA LEU A 233 -11.35 -5.24 3.34
C LEU A 233 -11.21 -4.04 2.41
N THR A 234 -12.25 -3.21 2.33
CA THR A 234 -12.28 -2.05 1.44
C THR A 234 -11.21 -1.03 1.82
N PHE A 235 -11.10 -0.70 3.11
CA PHE A 235 -10.15 0.27 3.63
C PHE A 235 -8.69 -0.24 3.65
N ILE A 236 -8.46 -1.55 3.75
CA ILE A 236 -7.11 -2.14 3.67
C ILE A 236 -6.65 -2.26 2.21
N CYS A 237 -7.51 -2.80 1.33
CA CYS A 237 -7.15 -3.04 -0.06
C CYS A 237 -6.88 -1.73 -0.82
N CYS A 238 -7.53 -0.61 -0.45
CA CYS A 238 -7.46 0.61 -1.28
C CYS A 238 -6.07 1.24 -1.24
N PRO A 239 -5.50 1.57 -0.07
CA PRO A 239 -4.14 2.06 0.04
C PRO A 239 -3.11 1.09 -0.54
N LEU A 240 -3.33 -0.23 -0.39
CA LEU A 240 -2.42 -1.25 -0.93
C LEU A 240 -2.36 -1.25 -2.45
N ILE A 241 -3.51 -1.25 -3.14
CA ILE A 241 -3.56 -1.26 -4.61
C ILE A 241 -2.98 0.04 -5.18
N ILE A 242 -3.29 1.17 -4.55
CA ILE A 242 -2.69 2.46 -4.92
C ILE A 242 -1.16 2.40 -4.70
N GLY A 243 -0.70 1.87 -3.57
CA GLY A 243 0.72 1.71 -3.26
C GLY A 243 1.45 0.83 -4.27
N ILE A 244 0.90 -0.32 -4.65
CA ILE A 244 1.44 -1.22 -5.68
C ILE A 244 1.57 -0.48 -7.01
N TYR A 245 0.56 0.30 -7.39
CA TYR A 245 0.59 1.08 -8.61
C TYR A 245 1.65 2.19 -8.57
N VAL A 246 1.78 2.92 -7.44
CA VAL A 246 2.84 3.91 -7.22
C VAL A 246 4.21 3.27 -7.37
N MET A 247 4.44 2.11 -6.75
CA MET A 247 5.72 1.40 -6.85
C MET A 247 6.02 0.95 -8.28
N LYS A 248 5.03 0.40 -9.00
CA LYS A 248 5.17 0.02 -10.41
C LYS A 248 5.51 1.22 -11.29
N LEU A 249 4.84 2.35 -11.07
CA LEU A 249 5.10 3.60 -11.77
C LEU A 249 6.50 4.13 -11.43
N GLY A 250 6.90 4.09 -10.15
CA GLY A 250 8.24 4.44 -9.70
C GLY A 250 9.33 3.59 -10.37
N LEU A 251 9.15 2.27 -10.50
CA LEU A 251 10.06 1.40 -11.25
C LEU A 251 10.22 1.83 -12.71
N LYS A 252 9.12 2.27 -13.35
CA LYS A 252 9.14 2.77 -14.73
C LYS A 252 9.91 4.09 -14.81
N ILE A 253 9.72 5.00 -13.86
CA ILE A 253 10.45 6.27 -13.78
C ILE A 253 11.94 6.01 -13.59
N ILE A 254 12.32 5.16 -12.64
CA ILE A 254 13.72 4.78 -12.37
C ILE A 254 14.37 4.25 -13.65
N ARG A 255 13.69 3.36 -14.37
CA ARG A 255 14.20 2.82 -15.65
C ARG A 255 14.42 3.93 -16.69
N ASN A 256 13.45 4.83 -16.85
CA ASN A 256 13.55 5.92 -17.83
C ASN A 256 14.66 6.92 -17.47
N ILE A 257 14.75 7.32 -16.21
CA ILE A 257 15.83 8.19 -15.71
C ILE A 257 17.18 7.52 -15.92
N ARG A 258 17.31 6.23 -15.61
CA ARG A 258 18.56 5.48 -15.82
C ARG A 258 18.98 5.46 -17.28
N MET A 259 18.05 5.17 -18.20
CA MET A 259 18.34 5.20 -19.64
C MET A 259 18.73 6.60 -20.11
N ASP A 260 18.02 7.65 -19.65
CA ASP A 260 18.35 9.04 -19.99
C ASP A 260 19.76 9.43 -19.46
N ILE A 261 20.14 8.99 -18.25
CA ILE A 261 21.48 9.21 -17.67
C ILE A 261 22.55 8.45 -18.47
N GLN A 262 22.36 7.16 -18.70
CA GLN A 262 23.34 6.32 -19.42
C GLN A 262 23.57 6.82 -20.84
N ASN A 263 22.51 7.21 -21.55
CA ASN A 263 22.64 7.79 -22.90
C ASN A 263 23.34 9.15 -22.87
N GLY A 264 22.99 10.02 -21.90
CA GLY A 264 23.64 11.32 -21.74
C GLY A 264 25.14 11.19 -21.44
N LEU A 265 25.50 10.24 -20.58
CA LEU A 265 26.90 9.97 -20.23
C LEU A 265 27.69 9.36 -21.39
N LYS A 266 27.10 8.40 -22.13
CA LYS A 266 27.73 7.81 -23.31
C LYS A 266 28.00 8.88 -24.38
N ASN A 267 27.03 9.76 -24.64
CA ASN A 267 27.19 10.86 -25.60
C ASN A 267 28.25 11.85 -25.13
N TYR A 268 28.31 12.12 -23.82
CA TYR A 268 29.34 12.97 -23.23
C TYR A 268 30.74 12.39 -23.40
N GLN A 269 30.92 11.09 -23.15
CA GLN A 269 32.19 10.38 -23.34
C GLN A 269 32.65 10.42 -24.80
N LEU A 270 31.78 10.06 -25.74
CA LEU A 270 32.06 10.09 -27.18
C LEU A 270 32.48 11.50 -27.65
N LEU A 271 31.80 12.54 -27.18
CA LEU A 271 32.17 13.92 -27.52
C LEU A 271 33.48 14.37 -26.88
N ASN A 272 33.80 13.88 -25.69
CA ASN A 272 35.07 14.19 -25.04
C ASN A 272 36.25 13.50 -25.77
N GLU A 273 36.07 12.26 -26.21
CA GLU A 273 37.04 11.57 -27.07
C GLU A 273 37.23 12.29 -28.41
N LEU A 274 36.14 12.69 -29.06
CA LEU A 274 36.20 13.50 -30.29
C LEU A 274 36.88 14.85 -30.06
N PHE A 275 36.64 15.50 -28.92
CA PHE A 275 37.27 16.77 -28.58
C PHE A 275 38.78 16.61 -28.35
N ASN A 276 39.21 15.58 -27.61
CA ASN A 276 40.63 15.29 -27.40
C ASN A 276 41.34 14.93 -28.71
N ASN A 277 40.68 14.21 -29.61
CA ASN A 277 41.23 13.89 -30.94
C ASN A 277 41.26 15.10 -31.88
N HIS A 278 40.30 16.02 -31.77
CA HIS A 278 40.22 17.24 -32.60
C HIS A 278 40.98 18.45 -32.04
N HIS A 279 41.43 18.44 -30.78
CA HIS A 279 42.23 19.54 -30.22
C HIS A 279 43.58 19.72 -30.94
N ASN A 280 44.00 18.73 -31.74
CA ASN A 280 45.12 18.81 -32.68
C ASN A 280 44.79 19.54 -34.01
N ASN A 281 43.53 19.88 -34.29
CA ASN A 281 43.11 20.56 -35.52
C ASN A 281 42.10 21.69 -35.23
N ASN A 282 42.57 22.93 -35.38
CA ASN A 282 42.07 24.16 -34.76
C ASN A 282 40.64 24.70 -35.08
N ASN A 283 39.74 23.98 -35.75
CA ASN A 283 38.61 24.65 -36.43
C ASN A 283 37.16 24.25 -36.06
N ASN A 284 36.87 23.64 -34.90
CA ASN A 284 35.49 23.24 -34.56
C ASN A 284 34.84 23.97 -33.37
N ASN A 285 34.36 25.19 -33.63
CA ASN A 285 33.59 26.02 -32.68
C ASN A 285 32.23 25.42 -32.24
N ASN A 286 31.75 24.35 -32.89
CA ASN A 286 30.43 23.76 -32.59
C ASN A 286 30.45 22.74 -31.43
N ILE A 287 31.60 22.13 -31.13
CA ILE A 287 31.75 21.11 -30.07
C ILE A 287 31.41 21.67 -28.66
N PRO A 288 31.89 22.85 -28.23
CA PRO A 288 31.55 23.39 -26.91
C PRO A 288 30.05 23.67 -26.74
N ILE A 289 29.35 24.04 -27.82
CA ILE A 289 27.90 24.28 -27.79
C ILE A 289 27.15 22.97 -27.56
N ILE A 290 27.50 21.90 -28.29
CA ILE A 290 26.89 20.57 -28.14
C ILE A 290 27.17 20.01 -26.74
N MET A 291 28.39 20.18 -26.23
CA MET A 291 28.79 19.77 -24.89
C MET A 291 27.97 20.49 -23.80
N ASN A 292 27.69 21.78 -23.98
CA ASN A 292 26.84 22.55 -23.08
C ASN A 292 25.38 22.03 -23.10
N ILE A 293 24.83 21.71 -24.27
CA ILE A 293 23.48 21.13 -24.41
C ILE A 293 23.38 19.79 -23.68
N ILE A 294 24.37 18.90 -23.83
CA ILE A 294 24.40 17.60 -23.15
C ILE A 294 24.50 17.78 -21.64
N ASN A 295 25.36 18.68 -21.16
CA ASN A 295 25.47 19.00 -19.74
C ASN A 295 24.16 19.53 -19.17
N GLN A 296 23.47 20.42 -19.88
CA GLN A 296 22.15 20.92 -19.47
C GLN A 296 21.10 19.80 -19.39
N ASN A 297 21.10 18.88 -20.37
CA ASN A 297 20.20 17.74 -20.39
C ASN A 297 20.50 16.75 -19.24
N LEU A 298 21.76 16.43 -18.98
CA LEU A 298 22.19 15.61 -17.85
C LEU A 298 21.79 16.25 -16.52
N MET A 299 22.08 17.54 -16.34
CA MET A 299 21.67 18.30 -15.15
C MET A 299 20.16 18.28 -14.94
N LYS A 300 19.38 18.40 -16.01
CA LYS A 300 17.92 18.30 -15.95
C LYS A 300 17.48 16.91 -15.48
N THR A 301 18.08 15.85 -16.02
CA THR A 301 17.76 14.46 -15.66
C THR A 301 18.14 14.16 -14.21
N LEU A 302 19.31 14.60 -13.74
CA LEU A 302 19.74 14.45 -12.35
C LEU A 302 18.81 15.21 -11.39
N ARG A 303 18.38 16.42 -11.74
CA ARG A 303 17.35 17.15 -10.97
C ARG A 303 16.04 16.37 -10.88
N MET A 304 15.66 15.64 -11.93
CA MET A 304 14.48 14.77 -11.87
C MET A 304 14.72 13.55 -10.97
N TYR A 305 15.93 12.99 -10.96
CA TYR A 305 16.30 11.89 -10.05
C TYR A 305 16.27 12.33 -8.58
N THR A 306 16.82 13.50 -8.23
CA THR A 306 16.72 14.02 -6.86
C THR A 306 15.29 14.29 -6.44
N ARG A 307 14.45 14.80 -7.35
CA ARG A 307 13.01 14.96 -7.07
C ARG A 307 12.32 13.62 -6.86
N LEU A 308 12.73 12.57 -7.58
CA LEU A 308 12.25 11.21 -7.35
C LEU A 308 12.69 10.69 -5.97
N ILE A 309 13.93 10.94 -5.55
CA ILE A 309 14.40 10.58 -4.20
C ILE A 309 13.54 11.27 -3.14
N ILE A 310 13.38 12.60 -3.23
CA ILE A 310 12.54 13.38 -2.29
C ILE A 310 11.11 12.84 -2.25
N PHE A 311 10.53 12.54 -3.43
CA PHE A 311 9.20 11.95 -3.51
C PHE A 311 9.12 10.59 -2.79
N ILE A 312 10.13 9.73 -2.95
CA ILE A 312 10.20 8.42 -2.33
C ILE A 312 10.36 8.54 -0.81
N GLU A 313 11.20 9.46 -0.32
CA GLU A 313 11.39 9.69 1.12
C GLU A 313 10.12 10.17 1.80
N ASP A 314 9.41 11.11 1.17
CA ASP A 314 8.12 11.57 1.65
C ASP A 314 7.10 10.42 1.65
N PHE A 315 6.98 9.71 0.53
CA PHE A 315 6.03 8.60 0.36
C PHE A 315 6.34 7.44 1.32
N GLN A 316 7.61 7.18 1.60
CA GLN A 316 8.09 6.17 2.52
C GLN A 316 7.60 6.39 3.94
N ARG A 317 7.46 7.62 4.42
CA ARG A 317 6.92 7.86 5.79
C ARG A 317 5.51 7.29 5.94
N TYR A 318 4.71 7.38 4.90
CA TYR A 318 3.37 6.81 4.87
C TYR A 318 3.40 5.28 4.72
N VAL A 319 4.14 4.78 3.72
CA VAL A 319 4.21 3.34 3.43
C VAL A 319 4.87 2.55 4.55
N SER A 320 5.95 3.05 5.15
CA SER A 320 6.67 2.37 6.24
C SER A 320 5.80 2.09 7.46
N ARG A 321 4.88 3.00 7.80
CA ARG A 321 3.90 2.81 8.88
C ARG A 321 2.90 1.72 8.52
N LEU A 322 2.36 1.76 7.30
CA LEU A 322 1.46 0.72 6.81
C LEU A 322 2.10 -0.66 6.85
N ILE A 323 3.34 -0.78 6.34
CA ILE A 323 4.11 -2.02 6.36
C ILE A 323 4.30 -2.51 7.80
N PHE A 324 4.64 -1.61 8.72
CA PHE A 324 4.84 -1.96 10.12
C PHE A 324 3.55 -2.51 10.75
N TRP A 325 2.40 -1.85 10.55
CA TRP A 325 1.12 -2.34 11.04
C TRP A 325 0.72 -3.67 10.40
N THR A 326 0.90 -3.83 9.09
CA THR A 326 0.64 -5.10 8.40
C THR A 326 1.52 -6.22 8.95
N LEU A 327 2.80 -5.96 9.26
CA LEU A 327 3.68 -6.93 9.89
C LEU A 327 3.19 -7.33 11.28
N ILE A 328 2.79 -6.36 12.12
CA ILE A 328 2.27 -6.68 13.46
C ILE A 328 0.98 -7.51 13.36
N VAL A 329 0.04 -7.10 12.51
CA VAL A 329 -1.23 -7.81 12.30
C VAL A 329 -0.95 -9.24 11.82
N ASN A 330 -0.05 -9.43 10.84
CA ASN A 330 0.29 -10.76 10.34
C ASN A 330 1.03 -11.62 11.39
N ILE A 331 1.92 -11.04 12.19
CA ILE A 331 2.57 -11.77 13.29
C ILE A 331 1.52 -12.22 14.30
N ALA A 332 0.68 -11.31 14.79
CA ALA A 332 -0.39 -11.65 15.71
C ALA A 332 -1.32 -12.70 15.12
N ALA A 333 -1.66 -12.56 13.83
CA ALA A 333 -2.59 -13.45 13.18
C ALA A 333 -2.05 -14.86 12.98
N SER A 334 -0.79 -14.98 12.55
CA SER A 334 -0.12 -16.27 12.42
C SER A 334 0.07 -16.97 13.76
N GLN A 335 0.37 -16.24 14.85
CA GLN A 335 0.48 -16.82 16.19
C GLN A 335 -0.84 -17.41 16.67
N MET A 336 -1.93 -16.65 16.52
CA MET A 336 -3.25 -17.13 16.91
C MET A 336 -3.72 -18.30 16.05
N THR A 337 -3.41 -18.29 14.75
CA THR A 337 -3.71 -19.41 13.86
C THR A 337 -2.97 -20.68 14.28
N LEU A 338 -1.70 -20.57 14.70
CA LEU A 338 -0.94 -21.69 15.25
C LEU A 338 -1.52 -22.21 16.58
N LEU A 339 -1.93 -21.32 17.47
CA LEU A 339 -2.61 -21.70 18.73
C LEU A 339 -3.93 -22.43 18.46
N CYS A 340 -4.68 -22.00 17.44
CA CYS A 340 -5.90 -22.68 17.00
C CYS A 340 -5.59 -24.06 16.41
N LEU A 341 -4.59 -24.16 15.52
CA LEU A 341 -4.13 -25.42 14.95
C LEU A 341 -3.72 -26.45 16.02
N ARG A 342 -3.06 -26.02 17.09
CA ARG A 342 -2.66 -26.89 18.20
C ARG A 342 -3.85 -27.45 18.98
N ASN A 343 -4.95 -26.72 19.05
CA ASN A 343 -6.12 -27.08 19.86
C ASN A 343 -7.24 -27.77 19.04
N ILE A 344 -7.06 -27.97 17.73
CA ILE A 344 -8.01 -28.72 16.89
C ILE A 344 -7.74 -30.22 17.06
N HIS A 345 -8.69 -30.95 17.65
CA HIS A 345 -8.65 -32.42 17.73
C HIS A 345 -8.78 -33.07 16.34
N SER A 346 -8.21 -34.27 16.20
CA SER A 346 -8.01 -35.06 14.96
C SER A 346 -9.24 -35.32 14.08
N ILE A 347 -10.46 -34.98 14.50
CA ILE A 347 -11.69 -35.29 13.75
C ILE A 347 -11.99 -34.22 12.68
N ARG A 348 -11.31 -33.05 12.67
CA ARG A 348 -11.58 -31.95 11.73
C ARG A 348 -10.40 -31.62 10.80
N TRP A 349 -9.85 -32.62 10.13
CA TRP A 349 -8.75 -32.48 9.15
C TRP A 349 -8.99 -31.38 8.11
N ILE A 350 -10.24 -31.18 7.67
CA ILE A 350 -10.59 -30.12 6.69
C ILE A 350 -10.29 -28.72 7.25
N ILE A 351 -10.65 -28.46 8.51
CA ILE A 351 -10.39 -27.17 9.16
C ILE A 351 -8.88 -26.96 9.35
N TRP A 352 -8.17 -28.03 9.70
CA TRP A 352 -6.72 -28.02 9.81
C TRP A 352 -6.05 -27.64 8.47
N ILE A 353 -6.47 -28.27 7.38
CA ILE A 353 -5.96 -27.97 6.02
C ILE A 353 -6.23 -26.51 5.65
N ILE A 354 -7.43 -25.98 5.95
CA ILE A 354 -7.77 -24.58 5.67
C ILE A 354 -6.85 -23.62 6.43
N PHE A 355 -6.61 -23.83 7.72
CA PHE A 355 -5.72 -22.97 8.50
C PHE A 355 -4.26 -23.03 8.02
N VAL A 356 -3.77 -24.23 7.65
CA VAL A 356 -2.43 -24.38 7.06
C VAL A 356 -2.34 -23.65 5.72
N TYR A 357 -3.37 -23.73 4.88
CA TYR A 357 -3.43 -23.00 3.62
C TYR A 357 -3.45 -21.48 3.83
N CYS A 358 -4.26 -20.97 4.77
CA CYS A 358 -4.30 -19.55 5.11
C CYS A 358 -2.92 -19.05 5.57
N LEU A 359 -2.24 -19.80 6.43
CA LEU A 359 -0.86 -19.50 6.85
C LEU A 359 0.07 -19.43 5.64
N LEU A 360 0.11 -20.47 4.79
CA LEU A 360 0.97 -20.51 3.59
C LEU A 360 0.72 -19.32 2.65
N LEU A 361 -0.55 -18.93 2.49
CA LEU A 361 -0.95 -17.79 1.69
C LEU A 361 -0.47 -16.47 2.30
N GLU A 362 -0.64 -16.28 3.62
CA GLU A 362 -0.11 -15.11 4.33
C GLU A 362 1.41 -14.99 4.19
N TYR A 363 2.15 -16.08 4.37
CA TYR A 363 3.61 -16.12 4.15
C TYR A 363 3.97 -15.73 2.72
N SER A 364 3.28 -16.29 1.73
CA SER A 364 3.53 -16.04 0.32
C SER A 364 3.33 -14.56 -0.02
N ILE A 365 2.28 -13.94 0.50
CA ILE A 365 2.00 -12.51 0.32
C ILE A 365 3.11 -11.66 0.95
N LEU A 366 3.51 -11.96 2.19
CA LEU A 366 4.53 -11.20 2.91
C LEU A 366 5.90 -11.28 2.20
N ILE A 367 6.30 -12.47 1.75
CA ILE A 367 7.53 -12.72 0.98
C ILE A 367 7.49 -11.94 -0.35
N LEU A 368 6.38 -12.04 -1.08
CA LEU A 368 6.23 -11.36 -2.36
C LEU A 368 6.29 -9.84 -2.20
N PHE A 369 5.57 -9.30 -1.21
CA PHE A 369 5.53 -7.87 -0.93
C PHE A 369 6.90 -7.30 -0.56
N THR A 370 7.60 -7.94 0.37
CA THR A 370 8.95 -7.54 0.80
C THR A 370 9.99 -7.70 -0.33
N TYR A 371 9.87 -8.73 -1.18
CA TYR A 371 10.69 -8.88 -2.38
C TYR A 371 10.48 -7.72 -3.37
N PHE A 372 9.24 -7.32 -3.63
CA PHE A 372 8.95 -6.19 -4.52
C PHE A 372 9.56 -4.88 -4.02
N ILE A 373 9.49 -4.61 -2.70
CA ILE A 373 10.13 -3.43 -2.09
C ILE A 373 11.65 -3.50 -2.20
N SER A 374 12.23 -4.66 -1.91
CA SER A 374 13.68 -4.83 -2.03
C SER A 374 14.17 -4.62 -3.46
N LYS A 375 13.43 -5.13 -4.45
CA LYS A 375 13.71 -4.91 -5.88
C LYS A 375 13.59 -3.44 -6.29
N PHE A 376 12.61 -2.73 -5.74
CA PHE A 376 12.46 -1.28 -5.94
C PHE A 376 13.67 -0.52 -5.39
N ASN A 377 14.04 -0.75 -4.14
CA ASN A 377 15.17 -0.10 -3.49
C ASN A 377 16.50 -0.41 -4.20
N SER A 378 16.71 -1.67 -4.63
CA SER A 378 17.91 -2.06 -5.38
C SER A 378 18.03 -1.30 -6.71
N LYS A 379 16.93 -1.13 -7.44
CA LYS A 379 16.93 -0.38 -8.71
C LYS A 379 17.14 1.12 -8.48
N LEU A 380 16.52 1.68 -7.44
CA LEU A 380 16.73 3.09 -7.09
C LEU A 380 18.21 3.38 -6.80
N ASN A 381 18.85 2.54 -5.99
CA ASN A 381 20.25 2.68 -5.63
C ASN A 381 21.22 2.26 -6.76
N SER A 382 20.79 1.47 -7.76
CA SER A 382 21.66 1.16 -8.90
C SER A 382 22.08 2.38 -9.72
N ILE A 383 21.24 3.42 -9.76
CA ILE A 383 21.60 4.68 -10.43
C ILE A 383 22.77 5.33 -9.70
N ARG A 384 22.79 5.29 -8.35
CA ARG A 384 23.90 5.81 -7.55
C ARG A 384 25.23 5.13 -7.93
N PHE A 385 25.26 3.81 -7.99
CA PHE A 385 26.49 3.08 -8.37
C PHE A 385 26.95 3.41 -9.80
N ASP A 386 26.01 3.55 -10.74
CA ASP A 386 26.33 3.98 -12.12
C ASP A 386 26.96 5.40 -12.12
N LEU A 387 26.51 6.29 -11.23
CA LEU A 387 27.03 7.65 -11.09
C LEU A 387 28.40 7.69 -10.38
N GLU A 388 28.59 6.93 -9.30
CA GLU A 388 29.88 6.80 -8.58
C GLU A 388 30.99 6.35 -9.53
N ARG A 389 30.72 5.32 -10.34
CA ARG A 389 31.69 4.80 -11.32
C ARG A 389 32.15 5.86 -12.32
N VAL A 390 31.23 6.72 -12.74
CA VAL A 390 31.49 7.75 -13.75
C VAL A 390 32.26 8.94 -13.16
N VAL A 391 31.98 9.31 -11.91
CA VAL A 391 32.72 10.37 -11.19
C VAL A 391 34.17 9.94 -10.97
N HIS A 392 34.39 8.72 -10.49
CA HIS A 392 35.75 8.24 -10.21
C HIS A 392 36.63 8.18 -11.48
N CYS A 393 36.06 7.82 -12.63
CA CYS A 393 36.76 7.88 -13.92
C CYS A 393 37.09 9.31 -14.38
N ARG A 394 36.36 10.33 -13.91
CA ARG A 394 36.53 11.73 -14.34
C ARG A 394 37.58 12.46 -13.52
N ASP A 395 37.66 12.19 -12.21
CA ASP A 395 38.66 12.79 -11.32
C ASP A 395 40.10 12.42 -11.73
N MET A 396 40.30 11.27 -12.38
CA MET A 396 41.61 10.88 -12.93
C MET A 396 41.99 11.63 -14.22
N ASN A 397 41.04 12.21 -14.94
CA ASN A 397 41.25 12.82 -16.27
C ASN A 397 41.11 14.35 -16.28
N ALA A 398 40.86 14.99 -15.13
CA ALA A 398 40.48 16.39 -15.03
C ALA A 398 41.66 17.37 -14.82
N ALA A 399 42.88 16.99 -15.21
CA ALA A 399 44.07 17.81 -15.01
C ALA A 399 44.13 19.08 -15.89
N ASP A 400 43.30 19.24 -16.94
CA ASP A 400 43.43 20.37 -17.88
C ASP A 400 42.14 21.18 -18.13
N ASN A 401 42.26 22.50 -17.87
CA ASN A 401 41.54 23.64 -18.44
C ASN A 401 40.07 23.98 -18.05
N ASN A 402 39.94 24.53 -16.83
CA ASN A 402 39.26 25.76 -16.36
C ASN A 402 37.92 26.36 -16.92
N ARG A 403 37.15 25.70 -17.78
CA ARG A 403 35.70 26.02 -17.94
C ARG A 403 34.77 24.81 -17.82
N SER A 404 35.29 23.61 -18.09
CA SER A 404 34.64 22.35 -17.76
C SER A 404 34.54 22.14 -16.23
N TRP A 405 35.49 22.69 -15.48
CA TRP A 405 35.65 22.52 -14.03
C TRP A 405 34.49 23.07 -13.21
N LEU A 406 33.96 24.26 -13.51
CA LEU A 406 32.81 24.84 -12.80
C LEU A 406 31.49 24.07 -13.02
N ASN A 407 31.29 23.53 -14.23
CA ASN A 407 30.15 22.66 -14.52
C ASN A 407 30.36 21.25 -13.97
N GLY A 408 31.61 20.77 -14.01
CA GLY A 408 32.08 19.55 -13.36
C GLY A 408 31.79 19.59 -11.87
N LEU A 409 32.25 20.61 -11.15
CA LEU A 409 31.98 20.88 -9.73
C LEU A 409 30.51 20.99 -9.41
N ARG A 410 29.69 21.68 -10.22
CA ARG A 410 28.24 21.71 -9.99
C ARG A 410 27.59 20.34 -10.13
N LEU A 411 28.05 19.53 -11.09
CA LEU A 411 27.64 18.13 -11.22
C LEU A 411 28.15 17.31 -10.03
N LEU A 412 29.40 17.51 -9.62
CA LEU A 412 30.10 16.81 -8.54
C LEU A 412 29.44 17.07 -7.18
N LEU A 413 29.13 18.33 -6.85
CA LEU A 413 28.37 18.74 -5.66
C LEU A 413 26.95 18.16 -5.66
N PHE A 414 26.31 18.07 -6.83
CA PHE A 414 25.00 17.44 -6.97
C PHE A 414 25.10 15.91 -6.79
N TYR A 415 26.17 15.31 -7.30
CA TYR A 415 26.49 13.89 -7.17
C TYR A 415 26.84 13.50 -5.74
N GLU A 416 27.64 14.28 -5.03
CA GLU A 416 28.05 14.01 -3.65
C GLU A 416 26.84 13.87 -2.73
N ARG A 417 25.86 14.75 -2.88
CA ARG A 417 24.56 14.65 -2.18
C ARG A 417 23.77 13.38 -2.55
N MET A 418 23.97 12.81 -3.73
CA MET A 418 23.33 11.57 -4.19
C MET A 418 24.14 10.29 -3.87
N ILE A 419 25.43 10.45 -3.57
CA ILE A 419 26.45 9.41 -3.33
C ILE A 419 26.66 9.16 -1.82
N ASP A 420 26.01 9.92 -0.94
CA ASP A 420 26.07 9.71 0.51
C ASP A 420 25.85 8.22 0.86
N ARG A 421 26.63 7.68 1.81
CA ARG A 421 26.76 6.22 2.07
C ARG A 421 25.44 5.53 2.42
N LYS A 422 24.42 6.29 2.84
CA LYS A 422 23.11 5.75 3.20
C LYS A 422 22.31 5.35 1.94
N PRO A 423 21.75 4.12 1.88
CA PRO A 423 20.91 3.72 0.77
C PRO A 423 19.60 4.52 0.77
N TRP A 424 19.11 4.90 -0.42
CA TRP A 424 17.81 5.53 -0.60
C TRP A 424 16.73 4.45 -0.75
N GLY A 425 15.52 4.72 -0.25
CA GLY A 425 14.36 3.88 -0.52
C GLY A 425 13.55 3.51 0.72
N ILE A 426 12.50 2.74 0.49
CA ILE A 426 11.46 2.45 1.49
C ILE A 426 12.07 1.67 2.67
N SER A 427 11.92 2.22 3.88
CA SER A 427 12.30 1.59 5.14
C SER A 427 11.13 0.91 5.84
N ILE A 428 11.45 0.08 6.83
CA ILE A 428 10.52 -0.37 7.86
C ILE A 428 10.65 0.56 9.05
N GLY A 429 9.57 1.28 9.38
CA GLY A 429 9.61 2.36 10.37
C GLY A 429 10.71 3.39 10.07
N MET A 430 11.35 3.91 11.12
CA MET A 430 12.47 4.87 11.01
C MET A 430 13.86 4.20 10.90
N ILE A 431 13.95 2.87 10.95
CA ILE A 431 15.18 2.18 11.38
C ILE A 431 16.05 1.71 10.21
N ALA A 432 15.49 0.99 9.22
CA ALA A 432 16.29 0.37 8.17
C ALA A 432 15.59 0.32 6.81
N VAL A 433 16.31 0.70 5.75
CA VAL A 433 15.88 0.52 4.35
C VAL A 433 15.78 -0.97 4.04
N LEU A 434 14.65 -1.38 3.43
CA LEU A 434 14.39 -2.77 3.06
C LEU A 434 15.35 -3.22 1.94
N THR A 435 16.52 -3.70 2.33
CA THR A 435 17.48 -4.37 1.44
C THR A 435 17.26 -5.88 1.46
N LYS A 436 17.87 -6.62 0.53
CA LYS A 436 17.82 -8.09 0.51
C LYS A 436 18.29 -8.71 1.82
N ALA A 437 19.30 -8.10 2.45
CA ALA A 437 19.84 -8.55 3.74
C ALA A 437 18.87 -8.29 4.90
N VAL A 438 18.24 -7.12 4.93
CA VAL A 438 17.21 -6.80 5.93
C VAL A 438 15.99 -7.71 5.75
N PHE A 439 15.59 -7.99 4.50
CA PHE A 439 14.55 -8.97 4.18
C PHE A 439 14.87 -10.37 4.72
N ALA A 440 16.08 -10.89 4.48
CA ALA A 440 16.50 -12.17 5.02
C ALA A 440 16.47 -12.19 6.56
N LYS A 441 16.89 -11.09 7.21
CA LYS A 441 16.81 -10.94 8.67
C LYS A 441 15.36 -10.95 9.18
N ILE A 442 14.43 -10.29 8.49
CA ILE A 442 13.01 -10.30 8.87
C ILE A 442 12.42 -11.69 8.75
N ILE A 443 12.71 -12.42 7.67
CA ILE A 443 12.26 -13.81 7.53
C ILE A 443 12.83 -14.67 8.66
N LEU A 444 14.12 -14.53 8.97
CA LEU A 444 14.77 -15.28 10.05
C LEU A 444 14.17 -14.94 11.42
N VAL A 445 13.89 -13.67 11.70
CA VAL A 445 13.23 -13.24 12.94
C VAL A 445 11.81 -13.79 13.00
N TYR A 446 11.05 -13.70 11.90
CA TYR A 446 9.69 -14.22 11.83
C TYR A 446 9.65 -15.74 12.05
N ALA A 447 10.54 -16.48 11.37
CA ALA A 447 10.70 -17.92 11.53
C ALA A 447 11.15 -18.30 12.95
N ARG A 448 12.12 -17.57 13.53
CA ARG A 448 12.53 -17.76 14.92
C ARG A 448 11.42 -17.46 15.91
N PHE A 449 10.61 -16.43 15.69
CA PHE A 449 9.52 -16.07 16.58
C PHE A 449 8.47 -17.18 16.64
N ILE A 450 8.17 -17.80 15.50
CA ILE A 450 7.30 -18.97 15.41
C ILE A 450 7.89 -20.19 16.13
N ILE A 451 9.16 -20.50 15.88
CA ILE A 451 9.83 -21.68 16.46
C ILE A 451 10.08 -21.51 17.96
N SER A 452 10.45 -20.30 18.42
CA SER A 452 10.67 -20.02 19.84
C SER A 452 9.37 -20.07 20.64
N LEU A 453 8.24 -19.59 20.10
CA LEU A 453 6.96 -19.70 20.82
C LEU A 453 6.42 -21.13 20.89
N GLN A 454 6.77 -22.01 19.93
CA GLN A 454 6.49 -23.45 20.02
C GLN A 454 7.13 -24.12 21.24
N LYS A 455 8.18 -23.52 21.83
CA LYS A 455 8.85 -24.04 23.04
C LYS A 455 8.33 -23.46 24.36
N PHE A 456 7.58 -22.35 24.33
CA PHE A 456 7.14 -21.63 25.53
C PHE A 456 5.64 -21.83 25.88
N THR A 457 4.94 -22.68 25.15
CA THR A 457 3.56 -23.12 25.43
C THR A 457 3.49 -24.62 25.25
#